data_AF-A0A9E5I5S4-F1
#
_entry.id   AF-A0A9E5I5S4-F1
#
_cell.length_a   1.000
_cell.length_b   1.000
_cell.length_c   1.000
_cell.angle_alpha   90.00
_cell.angle_beta   90.00
_cell.angle_gamma   90.00
#
_symmetry.space_group_name_H-M   'P 1'
#
loop_
_entity.id
_entity.type
_entity.pdbx_description
1 polymer ?
#
loop_
_entity_poly.entity_id
_entity_poly.type
_entity_poly.pdbx_seq_one_letter_code
_entity_poly.pdbx_strand_id
1 'polypeptide(L)'
;MRTELAGQLEWDNTQNMIDQLRLRDEEARMLGFANYAALSLAPKMARDVAEVDTFLSDFAQRAKPFAQKDWLELQEFGHQSLGLQTIEPWDMAFVSERLKQARYAFSENELKQYFPLPKVLEGLFKVIQTLFS
;
A
#
# COMPACT_ATOMS: atom_id res chain seq x y z
N MET A 1 -22.96 14.50 19.53
CA MET A 1 -22.22 13.22 19.48
C MET A 1 -21.89 12.97 18.02
N ARG A 2 -20.68 13.16 17.46
CA ARG A 2 -19.33 13.32 18.00
C ARG A 2 -18.50 14.03 16.90
N THR A 3 -17.98 15.22 17.18
CA THR A 3 -17.22 16.09 16.25
C THR A 3 -15.72 15.73 16.19
N GLU A 4 -15.36 14.49 16.50
CA GLU A 4 -13.97 14.03 16.68
C GLU A 4 -13.29 13.57 15.38
N LEU A 5 -14.01 13.51 14.25
CA LEU A 5 -13.49 13.05 12.95
C LEU A 5 -13.02 14.17 12.01
N ALA A 6 -13.23 15.44 12.37
CA ALA A 6 -12.59 16.53 11.66
C ALA A 6 -11.16 16.64 12.21
N GLY A 7 -10.17 16.22 11.41
CA GLY A 7 -8.76 16.47 11.73
C GLY A 7 -8.52 17.96 12.04
N GLN A 8 -7.51 18.25 12.84
CA GLN A 8 -7.19 19.63 13.19
C GLN A 8 -6.84 20.41 11.91
N LEU A 9 -7.46 21.59 11.71
CA LEU A 9 -7.26 22.41 10.51
C LEU A 9 -5.79 22.80 10.29
N GLU A 10 -5.01 22.92 11.37
CA GLU A 10 -3.56 23.18 11.31
C GLU A 10 -2.74 22.04 10.67
N TRP A 11 -3.29 20.83 10.59
CA TRP A 11 -2.65 19.66 9.96
C TRP A 11 -3.26 19.34 8.59
N ASP A 12 -4.15 20.18 8.08
CA ASP A 12 -4.72 20.01 6.74
C ASP A 12 -3.64 20.28 5.68
N ASN A 13 -3.25 19.21 4.97
CA ASN A 13 -2.26 19.28 3.90
C ASN A 13 -2.87 19.57 2.53
N THR A 14 -4.19 19.77 2.42
CA THR A 14 -4.87 19.96 1.14
C THR A 14 -4.27 21.14 0.36
N GLN A 15 -4.14 22.31 1.00
CA GLN A 15 -3.59 23.48 0.34
C GLN A 15 -2.10 23.31 0.00
N ASN A 16 -1.32 22.71 0.90
CA ASN A 16 0.09 22.38 0.63
C ASN A 16 0.25 21.47 -0.59
N MET A 17 -0.62 20.48 -0.75
CA MET A 17 -0.58 19.58 -1.91
C MET A 17 -0.93 20.31 -3.21
N ILE A 18 -1.95 21.17 -3.19
CA ILE A 18 -2.35 21.97 -4.35
C ILE A 18 -1.20 22.90 -4.78
N ASP A 19 -0.59 23.61 -3.83
CA ASP A 19 0.53 24.50 -4.12
C ASP A 19 1.76 23.74 -4.63
N GLN A 20 2.07 22.58 -4.08
CA GLN A 20 3.15 21.73 -4.61
C GLN A 20 2.87 21.26 -6.03
N LEU A 21 1.64 20.86 -6.36
CA LEU A 21 1.29 20.44 -7.71
C LEU A 21 1.43 21.58 -8.72
N ARG A 22 0.98 22.78 -8.34
CA ARG A 22 1.14 23.99 -9.17
C ARG A 22 2.61 24.32 -9.40
N LEU A 23 3.42 24.38 -8.34
CA LEU A 23 4.85 24.68 -8.44
C LEU A 23 5.62 23.64 -9.26
N ARG A 24 5.24 22.36 -9.14
CA ARG A 24 5.81 21.26 -9.95
C ARG A 24 5.48 21.39 -11.43
N ASP A 25 4.27 21.83 -11.78
CA ASP A 25 3.90 22.10 -13.17
C ASP A 25 4.68 23.30 -13.73
N GLU A 26 4.78 24.38 -12.95
CA GLU A 26 5.59 25.56 -13.29
C GLU A 26 7.06 25.19 -13.53
N GLU A 27 7.67 24.41 -12.63
CA GLU A 27 9.05 23.90 -12.76
C GLU A 27 9.26 23.10 -14.04
N ALA A 28 8.37 22.14 -14.31
CA ALA A 28 8.47 21.30 -15.50
C ALA A 28 8.41 22.12 -16.79
N ARG A 29 7.48 23.08 -16.86
CA ARG A 29 7.35 23.97 -18.03
C ARG A 29 8.58 24.85 -18.21
N MET A 30 9.13 25.41 -17.13
CA MET A 30 10.35 26.23 -17.19
C MET A 30 11.55 25.45 -17.73
N LEU A 31 11.61 24.14 -17.48
CA LEU A 31 12.67 23.25 -17.96
C LEU A 31 12.34 22.62 -19.34
N GLY A 32 11.24 23.01 -19.97
CA GLY A 32 10.85 22.53 -21.30
C GLY A 32 10.17 21.16 -21.35
N PHE A 33 9.72 20.64 -20.19
CA PHE A 33 8.97 19.38 -20.10
C PHE A 33 7.46 19.62 -20.16
N ALA A 34 6.71 18.63 -20.66
CA ALA A 34 5.26 18.71 -20.79
C ALA A 34 4.52 18.71 -19.44
N ASN A 35 5.08 18.05 -18.43
CA ASN A 35 4.55 17.95 -17.08
C ASN A 35 5.64 17.45 -16.12
N TYR A 36 5.35 17.47 -14.81
CA TYR A 36 6.30 17.05 -13.80
C TYR A 36 6.64 15.54 -13.84
N ALA A 37 5.74 14.69 -14.33
CA ALA A 37 6.02 13.26 -14.46
C ALA A 37 7.16 13.03 -15.49
N ALA A 38 7.12 13.74 -16.63
CA ALA A 38 8.17 13.70 -17.64
C ALA A 38 9.50 14.23 -17.08
N LEU A 39 9.49 15.36 -16.35
CA LEU A 39 10.69 15.89 -15.68
C LEU A 39 11.27 14.87 -14.68
N SER A 40 10.41 14.26 -13.85
CA SER A 40 10.80 13.27 -12.84
C SER A 40 11.40 12.00 -13.46
N LEU A 41 10.97 11.62 -14.67
CA LEU A 41 11.46 10.44 -15.37
C LEU A 41 12.81 10.66 -16.06
N ALA A 42 13.18 11.89 -16.40
CA ALA A 42 14.43 12.19 -17.12
C ALA A 42 15.70 11.51 -16.52
N PRO A 43 15.90 11.41 -15.19
CA PRO A 43 17.02 10.68 -14.60
C PRO A 43 16.74 9.20 -14.29
N LYS A 44 15.55 8.66 -14.59
CA LYS A 44 15.13 7.29 -14.23
C LYS A 44 15.27 6.34 -15.41
N MET A 45 15.13 5.03 -15.14
CA MET A 45 15.26 3.96 -16.14
C MET A 45 14.06 3.85 -17.09
N ALA A 46 12.86 4.26 -16.65
CA ALA A 46 11.66 4.27 -17.49
C ALA A 46 11.78 5.36 -18.57
N ARG A 47 11.40 5.03 -19.80
CA ARG A 47 11.71 5.87 -20.98
C ARG A 47 10.80 7.07 -21.09
N ASP A 48 9.51 6.89 -20.77
CA ASP A 48 8.51 7.94 -20.79
C ASP A 48 7.31 7.63 -19.88
N VAL A 49 6.40 8.59 -19.78
CA VAL A 49 5.20 8.50 -18.93
C VAL A 49 4.23 7.43 -19.43
N ALA A 50 4.11 7.24 -20.75
CA ALA A 50 3.18 6.28 -21.34
C ALA A 50 3.59 4.83 -21.05
N GLU A 51 4.88 4.53 -21.04
CA GLU A 51 5.42 3.23 -20.62
C GLU A 51 5.01 2.90 -19.18
N VAL A 52 5.13 3.88 -18.26
CA VAL A 52 4.74 3.71 -16.85
C VAL A 52 3.23 3.48 -16.72
N ASP A 53 2.42 4.30 -17.39
CA ASP A 53 0.96 4.18 -17.35
C ASP A 53 0.49 2.83 -17.90
N THR A 54 1.11 2.36 -18.99
CA THR A 54 0.81 1.06 -19.60
C THR A 54 1.16 -0.07 -18.65
N PHE A 55 2.35 -0.04 -18.06
CA PHE A 55 2.79 -1.04 -17.08
C PHE A 55 1.83 -1.13 -15.89
N LEU A 56 1.46 0.00 -15.29
CA LEU A 56 0.54 0.03 -14.14
C LEU A 56 -0.87 -0.41 -14.51
N SER A 57 -1.37 -0.03 -15.69
CA SER A 57 -2.70 -0.44 -16.17
C SER A 57 -2.78 -1.93 -16.46
N ASP A 58 -1.76 -2.49 -17.12
CA ASP A 58 -1.66 -3.93 -17.38
C ASP A 58 -1.55 -4.73 -16.08
N PHE A 59 -0.74 -4.23 -15.13
CA PHE A 59 -0.63 -4.83 -13.80
C PHE A 59 -1.98 -4.83 -13.08
N ALA A 60 -2.69 -3.69 -13.07
CA ALA A 60 -4.00 -3.58 -12.45
C ALA A 60 -5.02 -4.52 -13.10
N GLN A 61 -5.04 -4.64 -14.43
CA GLN A 61 -5.93 -5.54 -15.14
C GLN A 61 -5.70 -7.00 -14.75
N ARG A 62 -4.43 -7.41 -14.63
CA ARG A 62 -4.06 -8.78 -14.24
C ARG A 62 -4.33 -9.07 -12.77
N ALA A 63 -4.12 -8.09 -11.88
CA ALA A 63 -4.32 -8.25 -10.44
C ALA A 63 -5.81 -8.19 -10.02
N LYS A 64 -6.64 -7.43 -10.73
CA LYS A 64 -8.06 -7.20 -10.40
C LYS A 64 -8.88 -8.47 -10.16
N PRO A 65 -8.85 -9.54 -11.00
CA PRO A 65 -9.66 -10.73 -10.73
C PRO A 65 -9.29 -11.43 -9.42
N PHE A 66 -8.01 -11.40 -9.03
CA PHE A 66 -7.55 -11.95 -7.75
C PHE A 66 -8.03 -11.08 -6.58
N ALA A 67 -7.86 -9.77 -6.68
CA ALA A 67 -8.36 -8.85 -5.66
C ALA A 67 -9.89 -8.94 -5.46
N GLN A 68 -10.65 -9.14 -6.55
CA GLN A 68 -12.10 -9.35 -6.46
C GLN A 68 -12.45 -10.67 -5.76
N LYS A 69 -11.70 -11.75 -6.05
CA LYS A 69 -11.88 -13.03 -5.37
C LYS A 69 -11.58 -12.91 -3.87
N ASP A 70 -10.46 -12.28 -3.53
CA ASP A 70 -10.05 -12.07 -2.14
C ASP A 70 -11.08 -11.20 -1.39
N TRP A 71 -11.63 -10.18 -2.05
CA TRP A 71 -12.69 -9.34 -1.48
C TRP A 71 -13.97 -10.14 -1.22
N LEU A 72 -14.42 -10.97 -2.17
CA LEU A 72 -15.60 -11.82 -2.00
C LEU A 72 -15.41 -12.83 -0.87
N GLU A 73 -14.23 -13.46 -0.79
CA GLU A 73 -13.91 -14.38 0.31
C GLU A 73 -13.94 -13.67 1.67
N LEU A 74 -13.38 -12.46 1.73
CA LEU A 74 -13.40 -11.64 2.94
C LEU A 74 -14.84 -11.29 3.37
N GLN A 75 -15.68 -10.87 2.41
CA GLN A 75 -17.09 -10.55 2.66
C GLN A 75 -17.88 -11.76 3.14
N GLU A 76 -17.73 -12.90 2.48
CA GLU A 76 -18.43 -14.14 2.86
C GLU A 76 -18.02 -14.57 4.27
N PHE A 77 -16.73 -14.54 4.59
CA PHE A 77 -16.24 -14.85 5.93
C PHE A 77 -16.78 -13.86 6.97
N GLY A 78 -16.74 -12.57 6.68
CA GLY A 78 -17.29 -11.52 7.55
C GLY A 78 -18.78 -11.76 7.86
N HIS A 79 -19.57 -12.12 6.85
CA HIS A 79 -20.99 -12.41 7.00
C HIS A 79 -21.23 -13.70 7.80
N GLN A 80 -20.63 -14.82 7.37
CA GLN A 80 -20.90 -16.13 7.95
C GLN A 80 -20.31 -16.31 9.36
N SER A 81 -19.10 -15.80 9.59
CA SER A 81 -18.33 -16.11 10.82
C SER A 81 -18.35 -14.96 11.83
N LEU A 82 -18.54 -13.72 11.39
CA LEU A 82 -18.49 -12.53 12.25
C LEU A 82 -19.82 -11.77 12.33
N GLY A 83 -20.83 -12.17 11.54
CA GLY A 83 -22.14 -11.52 11.52
C GLY A 83 -22.13 -10.10 10.95
N LEU A 84 -21.09 -9.74 10.19
CA LEU A 84 -20.97 -8.42 9.56
C LEU A 84 -21.77 -8.38 8.25
N GLN A 85 -22.75 -7.47 8.16
CA GLN A 85 -23.52 -7.29 6.92
C GLN A 85 -22.71 -6.60 5.82
N THR A 86 -21.77 -5.73 6.20
CA THR A 86 -20.88 -5.01 5.30
C THR A 86 -19.53 -4.85 5.99
N ILE A 87 -18.46 -4.90 5.19
CA ILE A 87 -17.10 -4.67 5.66
C ILE A 87 -16.73 -3.24 5.33
N GLU A 88 -16.51 -2.44 6.36
CA GLU A 88 -16.05 -1.07 6.21
C GLU A 88 -14.51 -1.00 6.16
N PRO A 89 -13.91 0.10 5.68
CA PRO A 89 -12.45 0.20 5.57
C PRO A 89 -11.68 -0.07 6.87
N TRP A 90 -12.24 0.26 8.03
CA TRP A 90 -11.63 0.00 9.34
C TRP A 90 -11.76 -1.46 9.80
N ASP A 91 -12.69 -2.23 9.24
CA ASP A 91 -12.88 -3.65 9.57
C ASP A 91 -11.89 -4.55 8.83
N MET A 92 -11.36 -4.08 7.69
CA MET A 92 -10.58 -4.87 6.75
C MET A 92 -9.41 -5.62 7.41
N ALA A 93 -8.63 -4.94 8.25
CA ALA A 93 -7.48 -5.55 8.93
C ALA A 93 -7.90 -6.66 9.91
N PHE A 94 -8.96 -6.43 10.66
CA PHE A 94 -9.48 -7.38 11.63
C PHE A 94 -10.07 -8.63 10.95
N VAL A 95 -10.94 -8.43 9.95
CA VAL A 95 -11.56 -9.55 9.23
C VAL A 95 -10.51 -10.38 8.49
N SER A 96 -9.52 -9.73 7.89
CA SER A 96 -8.42 -10.41 7.18
C SER A 96 -7.60 -11.31 8.11
N GLU A 97 -7.28 -10.85 9.31
CA GLU A 97 -6.56 -11.65 10.31
C GLU A 97 -7.39 -12.86 10.76
N ARG A 98 -8.69 -12.67 11.01
CA ARG A 98 -9.60 -13.76 11.37
C ARG A 98 -9.74 -14.80 10.26
N LEU A 99 -9.84 -14.35 9.00
CA LEU A 99 -9.87 -15.24 7.85
C LEU A 99 -8.57 -16.05 7.72
N LYS A 100 -7.40 -15.40 7.88
CA LYS A 100 -6.10 -16.11 7.87
C LYS A 100 -6.01 -17.16 8.97
N GLN A 101 -6.40 -16.82 10.21
CA GLN A 101 -6.43 -17.75 11.34
C GLN A 101 -7.32 -18.96 11.04
N ALA A 102 -8.51 -18.74 10.48
CA ALA A 102 -9.43 -19.80 10.11
C ALA A 102 -8.88 -20.70 8.98
N ARG A 103 -8.17 -20.14 7.99
CA ARG A 103 -7.62 -20.89 6.85
C ARG A 103 -6.36 -21.68 7.17
N TYR A 104 -5.47 -21.12 7.99
CA TYR A 104 -4.11 -21.65 8.17
C TYR A 104 -3.81 -22.14 9.58
N ALA A 105 -4.76 -22.00 10.51
CA ALA A 105 -4.65 -22.47 11.90
C ALA A 105 -3.42 -21.95 12.67
N PHE A 106 -2.88 -20.79 12.26
CA PHE A 106 -1.84 -20.07 13.00
C PHE A 106 -2.20 -18.58 13.08
N SER A 107 -1.80 -17.92 14.16
CA SER A 107 -2.00 -16.49 14.37
C SER A 107 -0.69 -15.71 14.20
N GLU A 108 -0.76 -14.48 13.68
CA GLU A 108 0.43 -13.61 13.63
C GLU A 108 1.00 -13.37 15.04
N ASN A 109 0.17 -13.46 16.08
CA ASN A 109 0.57 -13.28 17.46
C ASN A 109 1.44 -14.44 18.00
N GLU A 110 1.12 -15.68 17.64
CA GLU A 110 1.98 -16.84 17.94
C GLU A 110 3.30 -16.75 17.18
N LEU A 111 3.26 -16.33 15.92
CA LEU A 111 4.45 -16.22 15.07
C LEU A 111 5.46 -15.21 15.63
N LYS A 112 5.00 -14.08 16.19
CA LYS A 112 5.86 -13.04 16.78
C LYS A 112 6.86 -13.58 17.81
N GLN A 113 6.51 -14.63 18.54
CA GLN A 113 7.39 -15.24 19.55
C GLN A 113 8.67 -15.82 18.93
N TYR A 114 8.63 -16.20 17.65
CA TYR A 114 9.76 -16.79 16.93
C TYR A 114 10.62 -15.77 16.18
N PHE A 115 10.21 -14.50 16.13
CA PHE A 115 10.94 -13.42 15.45
C PHE A 115 11.43 -12.32 16.41
N PRO A 116 12.17 -12.64 17.49
CA PRO A 116 12.77 -11.60 18.32
C PRO A 116 13.85 -10.85 17.53
N LEU A 117 13.84 -9.52 17.62
CA LEU A 117 14.71 -8.64 16.84
C LEU A 117 16.19 -9.10 16.82
N PRO A 118 16.83 -9.47 17.95
CA PRO A 118 18.22 -9.94 17.93
C PRO A 118 18.44 -11.17 17.03
N LYS A 119 17.51 -12.12 17.00
CA LYS A 119 17.61 -13.33 16.17
C LYS A 119 17.39 -13.05 14.69
N VAL A 120 16.50 -12.11 14.37
CA VAL A 120 16.28 -11.64 13.00
C VAL A 120 17.54 -10.97 12.46
N LEU A 121 18.18 -10.11 13.25
CA LEU A 121 19.44 -9.45 12.86
C LEU A 121 20.59 -10.45 12.69
N GLU A 122 20.72 -11.42 13.60
CA GLU A 122 21.71 -12.50 13.47
C GLU A 122 21.53 -13.28 12.15
N GLY A 123 20.29 -13.65 11.83
CA GLY A 123 19.94 -14.31 10.58
C GLY A 123 20.25 -13.45 9.35
N LEU A 124 19.88 -12.17 9.38
CA LEU A 124 20.16 -11.22 8.30
C LEU A 124 21.66 -11.11 8.02
N PHE A 125 22.48 -10.93 9.06
CA PHE A 125 23.94 -10.82 8.90
C PHE A 125 24.56 -12.11 8.35
N LYS A 126 24.06 -13.28 8.78
CA LYS A 126 24.51 -14.56 8.23
C LYS A 126 24.21 -14.69 6.74
N VAL A 127 23.02 -14.25 6.30
CA VAL A 127 22.65 -14.26 4.88
C VAL A 127 23.56 -13.34 4.08
N ILE A 128 23.83 -12.13 4.59
CA ILE A 128 24.72 -11.17 3.94
C ILE A 128 26.13 -11.73 3.81
N GLN A 129 26.69 -12.30 4.89
CA GLN A 129 28.02 -12.93 4.85
C GLN A 129 28.07 -14.08 3.83
N THR A 130 27.02 -14.90 3.77
CA THR A 130 26.97 -16.04 2.83
C THR A 130 26.91 -15.59 1.37
N LEU A 131 26.26 -14.46 1.07
CA LEU A 131 26.06 -14.01 -0.30
C LEU A 131 27.17 -13.08 -0.82
N PHE A 132 27.84 -12.34 0.06
CA PHE A 132 28.70 -11.22 -0.33
C PHE A 132 30.10 -11.23 0.29
N SER A 133 30.46 -12.23 1.09
CA SER A 133 31.84 -12.44 1.61
C SER A 133 32.48 -13.67 0.97
#